data_AF-A0A5E4LQE7-F1
#
_entry.id   AF-A0A5E4LQE7-F1
#
_cell.length_a   1.000
_cell.length_b   1.000
_cell.length_c   1.000
_cell.angle_alpha   90.00
_cell.angle_beta   90.00
_cell.angle_gamma   90.00
#
_symmetry.space_group_name_H-M   'P 1'
#
loop_
_entity.id
_entity.type
_entity.pdbx_description
1 polymer ?
#
loop_
_entity_poly.entity_id
_entity_poly.type
_entity_poly.pdbx_seq_one_letter_code
_entity_poly.pdbx_strand_id
1 'polypeptide(L)'
;MITKAAEAALPTQYGKFRVHAFVDGKGKEHLALVRCEHRPHGAVPVRVHSKCLTGDTLTSLRCDCRAQLKASMKYIEKHKCGILIYLDQEGRGIGLANKIKAYALQEQGMDTIEANVHLGFKEDMRDFSIAADILKYFGVKEIALITNNPEKIKQMKKYGIAVVKRIPIIIKANKYNKKYLDTKREKMKHLL
;
A
#
# COMPACT_ATOMS: atom_id res chain seq x y z
N MET A 1 -2.20 -11.53 15.01
CA MET A 1 -3.57 -12.06 14.93
C MET A 1 -4.45 -10.97 14.35
N ILE A 2 -5.26 -11.32 13.35
CA ILE A 2 -6.26 -10.44 12.75
C ILE A 2 -7.63 -11.09 12.90
N THR A 3 -8.66 -10.27 13.02
CA THR A 3 -10.06 -10.74 13.06
C THR A 3 -10.85 -10.02 11.99
N LYS A 4 -11.61 -10.77 11.18
CA LYS A 4 -12.57 -10.16 10.25
C LYS A 4 -13.76 -9.62 11.04
N ALA A 5 -14.00 -8.31 10.93
CA ALA A 5 -15.08 -7.63 11.65
C ALA A 5 -16.37 -7.51 10.83
N ALA A 6 -16.26 -7.23 9.53
CA ALA A 6 -17.43 -7.02 8.67
C ALA A 6 -17.11 -7.25 7.19
N GLU A 7 -18.15 -7.40 6.37
CA GLU A 7 -18.03 -7.32 4.92
C GLU A 7 -19.29 -6.75 4.26
N ALA A 8 -19.11 -6.13 3.09
CA ALA A 8 -20.22 -5.55 2.32
C ALA A 8 -19.88 -5.47 0.82
N ALA A 9 -20.89 -5.21 -0.01
CA ALA A 9 -20.65 -4.80 -1.39
C ALA A 9 -20.21 -3.32 -1.40
N LEU A 10 -19.17 -3.01 -2.16
CA LEU A 10 -18.63 -1.66 -2.31
C LEU A 10 -18.53 -1.31 -3.80
N PRO A 11 -19.61 -0.77 -4.41
CA PRO A 11 -19.50 -0.18 -5.73
C PRO A 11 -18.65 1.09 -5.65
N THR A 12 -17.70 1.23 -6.58
CA THR A 12 -16.82 2.39 -6.67
C THR A 12 -16.78 2.90 -8.10
N GLN A 13 -16.29 4.13 -8.30
CA GLN A 13 -15.99 4.66 -9.63
C GLN A 13 -14.94 3.85 -10.42
N TYR A 14 -14.24 2.90 -9.76
CA TYR A 14 -13.20 2.08 -10.38
C TYR A 14 -13.61 0.62 -10.60
N GLY A 15 -14.80 0.21 -10.16
CA GLY A 15 -15.25 -1.18 -10.22
C GLY A 15 -16.14 -1.60 -9.06
N LYS A 16 -16.61 -2.84 -9.11
CA LYS A 16 -17.49 -3.43 -8.08
C LYS A 16 -16.67 -4.35 -7.19
N PHE A 17 -16.49 -4.00 -5.92
CA PHE A 17 -15.69 -4.80 -4.99
C PHE A 17 -16.56 -5.39 -3.88
N ARG A 18 -16.13 -6.50 -3.28
CA ARG A 18 -16.46 -6.86 -1.91
C ARG A 18 -15.43 -6.21 -0.99
N VAL A 19 -15.89 -5.44 -0.02
CA VAL A 19 -15.02 -4.90 1.03
C VAL A 19 -15.10 -5.80 2.26
N HIS A 20 -13.95 -6.08 2.85
CA HIS A 20 -13.83 -6.79 4.13
C HIS A 20 -13.04 -5.91 5.10
N ALA A 21 -13.57 -5.72 6.30
CA ALA A 21 -12.90 -5.02 7.38
C ALA A 21 -12.23 -6.02 8.32
N PHE A 22 -10.99 -5.73 8.69
CA PHE A 22 -10.19 -6.53 9.63
C PHE A 22 -9.70 -5.65 10.76
N VAL A 23 -9.65 -6.20 11.97
CA VAL A 23 -9.07 -5.54 13.15
C VAL A 23 -7.82 -6.33 13.56
N ASP A 24 -6.68 -5.65 13.73
CA ASP A 24 -5.46 -6.27 14.23
C ASP A 24 -5.45 -6.37 15.77
N GLY A 25 -4.46 -7.09 16.32
CA GLY A 25 -4.29 -7.23 17.77
C GLY A 25 -3.99 -5.92 18.53
N LYS A 26 -3.84 -4.79 17.82
CA LYS A 26 -3.66 -3.44 18.39
C LYS A 26 -4.91 -2.58 18.23
N GLY A 27 -6.02 -3.15 17.75
CA GLY A 27 -7.27 -2.44 17.51
C GLY A 27 -7.28 -1.59 16.25
N LYS A 28 -6.29 -1.71 15.36
CA LYS A 28 -6.28 -0.96 14.09
C LYS A 28 -7.16 -1.64 13.06
N GLU A 29 -7.87 -0.82 12.31
CA GLU A 29 -8.74 -1.27 11.23
C GLU A 29 -8.02 -1.27 9.88
N HIS A 30 -8.13 -2.38 9.17
CA HIS A 30 -7.59 -2.59 7.84
C HIS A 30 -8.72 -3.00 6.89
N LEU A 31 -8.57 -2.67 5.61
CA LEU A 31 -9.55 -3.06 4.60
C LEU A 31 -8.91 -3.98 3.56
N ALA A 32 -9.70 -4.93 3.06
CA ALA A 32 -9.41 -5.63 1.82
C ALA A 32 -10.55 -5.40 0.83
N LEU A 33 -10.21 -4.93 -0.37
CA LEU A 33 -11.11 -4.88 -1.51
C LEU A 33 -10.84 -6.11 -2.38
N VAL A 34 -11.81 -7.01 -2.44
CA VAL A 34 -11.74 -8.24 -3.19
C VAL A 34 -12.65 -8.13 -4.41
N ARG A 35 -12.11 -8.51 -5.55
CA ARG A 35 -12.85 -8.70 -6.81
C ARG A 35 -12.37 -10.01 -7.36
N CYS A 36 -13.23 -11.02 -7.56
CA CYS A 36 -12.95 -12.19 -8.41
C CYS A 36 -14.29 -12.75 -8.89
N GLU A 37 -14.52 -12.82 -10.21
CA GLU A 37 -15.71 -13.50 -10.77
C GLU A 37 -15.59 -15.02 -10.70
N HIS A 38 -14.35 -15.51 -10.75
CA HIS A 38 -14.04 -16.94 -10.81
C HIS A 38 -12.89 -17.26 -9.86
N ARG A 39 -12.75 -18.54 -9.51
CA ARG A 39 -11.59 -19.01 -8.77
C ARG A 39 -10.34 -18.76 -9.64
N PRO A 40 -9.33 -18.05 -9.14
CA PRO A 40 -8.15 -17.74 -9.93
C PRO A 40 -7.39 -19.01 -10.31
N HIS A 41 -7.08 -19.16 -11.59
CA HIS A 41 -6.13 -20.15 -12.08
C HIS A 41 -4.72 -19.53 -12.00
N GLY A 42 -4.04 -19.77 -10.87
CA GLY A 42 -2.70 -19.26 -10.61
C GLY A 42 -2.65 -18.04 -9.68
N ALA A 43 -1.54 -17.31 -9.72
CA ALA A 43 -1.23 -16.23 -8.78
C ALA A 43 -2.23 -15.07 -8.84
N VAL A 44 -2.79 -14.72 -7.68
CA VAL A 44 -3.76 -13.63 -7.55
C VAL A 44 -3.06 -12.27 -7.65
N PRO A 45 -3.51 -11.32 -8.48
CA PRO A 45 -3.00 -9.95 -8.45
C PRO A 45 -3.31 -9.30 -7.10
N VAL A 46 -2.28 -8.85 -6.39
CA VAL A 46 -2.43 -8.25 -5.07
C VAL A 46 -1.74 -6.90 -5.00
N ARG A 47 -2.44 -5.90 -4.46
CA ARG A 47 -1.87 -4.61 -4.07
C ARG A 47 -1.88 -4.47 -2.56
N VAL A 48 -0.70 -4.30 -1.95
CA VAL A 48 -0.60 -3.86 -0.54
C VAL A 48 -0.39 -2.35 -0.52
N HIS A 49 -1.41 -1.61 -0.12
CA HIS A 49 -1.42 -0.15 -0.04
C HIS A 49 -1.32 0.30 1.41
N SER A 50 -0.34 1.15 1.74
CA SER A 50 -0.26 1.78 3.05
C SER A 50 -1.05 3.08 3.00
N LYS A 51 -1.95 3.29 3.96
CA LYS A 51 -2.79 4.49 4.08
C LYS A 51 -1.99 5.77 3.92
N CYS A 52 -2.54 6.69 3.14
CA CYS A 52 -2.01 8.03 2.99
C CYS A 52 -3.17 9.01 2.84
N LEU A 53 -3.68 9.54 3.96
CA LEU A 53 -4.85 10.44 4.00
C LEU A 53 -4.70 11.64 3.05
N THR A 54 -3.53 12.29 3.10
CA THR A 54 -3.26 13.47 2.27
C THR A 54 -3.30 13.16 0.77
N GLY A 55 -2.79 11.99 0.36
CA GLY A 55 -2.82 11.56 -1.03
C GLY A 55 -4.18 11.02 -1.43
N ASP A 56 -4.58 9.94 -0.78
CA ASP A 56 -5.71 9.08 -1.16
C ASP A 56 -7.03 9.86 -1.14
N THR A 57 -7.25 10.68 -0.09
CA THR A 57 -8.50 11.42 0.14
C THR A 57 -8.36 12.89 -0.26
N LEU A 58 -7.35 13.59 0.28
CA LEU A 58 -7.21 15.05 0.08
C LEU A 58 -6.54 15.44 -1.24
N THR A 59 -6.22 14.47 -2.09
CA THR A 59 -5.74 14.69 -3.46
C THR A 59 -4.39 15.38 -3.58
N SER A 60 -3.56 15.32 -2.52
CA SER A 60 -2.23 15.93 -2.49
C SER A 60 -1.37 15.53 -3.69
N LEU A 61 -0.70 16.53 -4.27
CA LEU A 61 0.26 16.36 -5.35
C LEU A 61 1.67 16.02 -4.87
N ARG A 62 1.95 16.09 -3.56
CA ARG A 62 3.28 15.85 -2.97
C ARG A 62 3.73 14.39 -3.02
N CYS A 63 2.80 13.45 -3.23
CA CYS A 63 3.10 12.03 -3.34
C CYS A 63 2.34 11.40 -4.51
N ASP A 64 2.62 10.12 -4.79
CA ASP A 64 1.97 9.33 -5.83
C ASP A 64 0.95 8.32 -5.28
N CYS A 65 0.68 8.34 -3.96
CA CYS A 65 -0.17 7.35 -3.28
C CYS A 65 -1.54 7.19 -3.93
N ARG A 66 -2.24 8.31 -4.19
CA ARG A 66 -3.56 8.29 -4.84
C ARG A 66 -3.51 7.66 -6.22
N ALA A 67 -2.53 8.05 -7.02
CA ALA A 67 -2.38 7.53 -8.39
C ALA A 67 -2.11 6.02 -8.37
N GLN A 68 -1.29 5.55 -7.42
CA GLN A 68 -1.06 4.12 -7.22
C GLN A 68 -2.32 3.37 -6.75
N LEU A 69 -3.09 3.94 -5.83
CA LEU A 69 -4.36 3.37 -5.36
C LEU A 69 -5.33 3.20 -6.54
N LYS A 70 -5.58 4.28 -7.29
CA LYS A 70 -6.47 4.28 -8.46
C LYS A 70 -6.03 3.29 -9.53
N ALA A 71 -4.74 3.31 -9.90
CA ALA A 71 -4.20 2.41 -10.92
C ALA A 71 -4.35 0.94 -10.50
N SER A 72 -4.17 0.64 -9.21
CA SER A 72 -4.33 -0.72 -8.69
C SER A 72 -5.79 -1.18 -8.72
N MET A 73 -6.74 -0.33 -8.30
CA MET A 73 -8.17 -0.66 -8.36
C MET A 73 -8.63 -0.88 -9.81
N LYS A 74 -8.22 0.00 -10.74
CA LYS A 74 -8.51 -0.16 -12.18
C LYS A 74 -7.89 -1.42 -12.77
N TYR A 75 -6.66 -1.75 -12.38
CA TYR A 75 -6.00 -2.99 -12.82
C TYR A 75 -6.81 -4.21 -12.38
N ILE A 76 -7.20 -4.27 -11.09
CA ILE A 76 -7.95 -5.39 -10.53
C ILE A 76 -9.33 -5.51 -11.22
N GLU A 77 -10.06 -4.41 -11.40
CA GLU A 77 -11.36 -4.44 -12.08
C GLU A 77 -11.21 -4.89 -13.55
N LYS A 78 -10.18 -4.42 -14.26
CA LYS A 78 -9.91 -4.82 -15.65
C LYS A 78 -9.72 -6.32 -15.79
N HIS A 79 -9.01 -6.95 -14.84
CA HIS A 79 -8.74 -8.39 -14.86
C HIS A 79 -9.84 -9.21 -14.17
N LYS A 80 -10.86 -8.56 -13.60
CA LYS A 80 -11.99 -9.17 -12.91
C LYS A 80 -11.61 -10.12 -11.78
N CYS A 81 -10.33 -10.13 -11.36
CA CYS A 81 -9.80 -10.89 -10.24
C CYS A 81 -8.57 -10.20 -9.62
N GLY A 82 -8.56 -10.07 -8.29
CA GLY A 82 -7.48 -9.47 -7.50
C GLY A 82 -7.92 -8.94 -6.14
N ILE A 83 -6.93 -8.59 -5.31
CA ILE A 83 -7.13 -8.09 -3.94
C ILE A 83 -6.33 -6.81 -3.73
N LEU A 84 -6.97 -5.77 -3.21
CA LEU A 84 -6.29 -4.58 -2.70
C LEU A 84 -6.40 -4.55 -1.17
N ILE A 85 -5.28 -4.65 -0.48
CA ILE A 85 -5.19 -4.54 0.98
C ILE A 85 -4.80 -3.12 1.33
N TYR A 86 -5.63 -2.43 2.09
CA TYR A 86 -5.42 -1.07 2.58
C TYR A 86 -5.09 -1.11 4.08
N LEU A 87 -3.82 -0.91 4.40
CA LEU A 87 -3.31 -0.97 5.77
C LEU A 87 -3.32 0.41 6.43
N ASP A 88 -3.91 0.55 7.62
CA ASP A 88 -3.80 1.73 8.48
C ASP A 88 -2.40 1.91 9.09
N GLN A 89 -1.47 2.32 8.23
CA GLN A 89 -0.06 2.55 8.53
C GLN A 89 0.39 3.90 7.95
N GLU A 90 -0.34 4.96 8.33
CA GLU A 90 -0.08 6.33 7.89
C GLU A 90 1.37 6.76 8.14
N GLY A 91 1.93 7.54 7.21
CA GLY A 91 3.27 8.10 7.36
C GLY A 91 4.40 7.07 7.43
N ARG A 92 4.21 5.84 6.90
CA ARG A 92 5.13 4.70 7.14
C ARG A 92 5.14 4.22 8.60
N GLY A 93 4.01 4.33 9.26
CA GLY A 93 3.83 3.85 10.64
C GLY A 93 4.04 4.92 11.72
N ILE A 94 4.54 6.11 11.38
CA ILE A 94 4.75 7.20 12.34
C ILE A 94 3.46 8.00 12.64
N GLY A 95 2.39 7.76 11.89
CA GLY A 95 1.11 8.45 12.04
C GLY A 95 1.02 9.77 11.29
N LEU A 96 -0.19 10.35 11.25
CA LEU A 96 -0.49 11.55 10.48
C LEU A 96 0.24 12.79 11.01
N ALA A 97 0.20 13.04 12.32
CA ALA A 97 0.80 14.22 12.92
C ALA A 97 2.31 14.31 12.61
N ASN A 98 3.04 13.21 12.80
CA ASN A 98 4.48 13.16 12.53
C ASN A 98 4.79 13.24 11.03
N LYS A 99 3.92 12.72 10.17
CA LYS A 99 4.04 12.95 8.71
C LYS A 99 3.92 14.43 8.35
N ILE A 100 3.02 15.18 8.98
CA ILE A 100 2.90 16.62 8.74
C ILE A 100 4.12 17.37 9.29
N LYS A 101 4.63 17.00 10.47
CA LYS A 101 5.92 17.52 10.98
C LYS A 101 7.07 17.25 9.99
N ALA A 102 7.13 16.04 9.42
CA ALA A 102 8.14 15.70 8.42
C ALA A 102 7.99 16.54 7.15
N TYR A 103 6.77 16.90 6.73
CA TYR A 103 6.57 17.83 5.62
C TYR A 103 7.09 19.24 5.93
N ALA A 104 6.88 19.74 7.14
CA ALA A 104 7.41 21.04 7.56
C ALA A 104 8.95 21.05 7.53
N LEU A 105 9.60 19.98 7.97
CA LEU A 105 11.06 19.82 7.86
C LEU A 105 11.54 19.71 6.41
N GLN A 106 10.76 19.06 5.54
CA GLN A 106 11.09 18.99 4.10
C GLN A 106 10.98 20.36 3.40
N GLU A 107 10.10 21.24 3.87
CA GLU A 107 10.03 22.63 3.38
C GLU A 107 11.29 23.43 3.76
N GLN A 108 11.98 23.02 4.82
CA GLN A 108 13.27 23.57 5.25
C GLN A 108 14.47 22.91 4.56
N GLY A 109 14.22 22.03 3.58
CA GLY A 109 15.26 21.44 2.72
C GLY A 109 15.66 20.01 3.05
N MET A 110 15.19 19.43 4.16
CA MET A 110 15.44 18.03 4.49
C MET A 110 14.76 17.09 3.48
N ASP A 111 15.35 15.93 3.24
CA ASP A 111 14.65 14.87 2.53
C ASP A 111 13.72 14.05 3.46
N THR A 112 13.04 13.05 2.91
CA THR A 112 12.09 12.23 3.67
C THR A 112 12.76 11.36 4.75
N ILE A 113 13.99 10.89 4.51
CA ILE A 113 14.73 10.05 5.46
C ILE A 113 15.28 10.93 6.58
N GLU A 114 15.92 12.05 6.23
CA GLU A 114 16.46 13.03 7.16
C GLU A 114 15.39 13.57 8.10
N ALA A 115 14.22 13.95 7.55
CA ALA A 115 13.11 14.43 8.35
C ALA A 115 12.59 13.37 9.34
N ASN A 116 12.55 12.09 8.95
CA ASN A 116 12.12 11.02 9.86
C ASN A 116 13.14 10.77 10.97
N VAL A 117 14.43 10.74 10.63
CA VAL A 117 15.52 10.56 11.61
C VAL A 117 15.56 11.73 12.58
N HIS A 118 15.38 12.97 12.10
CA HIS A 118 15.29 14.17 12.92
C HIS A 118 14.13 14.10 13.92
N LEU A 119 13.00 13.49 13.53
CA LEU A 119 11.84 13.27 14.40
C LEU A 119 11.99 12.05 15.34
N GLY A 120 13.13 11.37 15.33
CA GLY A 120 13.42 10.22 16.20
C GLY A 120 12.85 8.89 15.69
N PHE A 121 12.46 8.79 14.42
CA PHE A 121 11.89 7.57 13.83
C PHE A 121 12.89 6.85 12.93
N LYS A 122 12.70 5.52 12.76
CA LYS A 122 13.36 4.77 11.68
C LYS A 122 12.80 5.21 10.32
N GLU A 123 13.54 4.89 9.25
CA GLU A 123 13.13 5.22 7.88
C GLU A 123 11.77 4.63 7.46
N ASP A 124 11.41 3.48 8.03
CA ASP A 124 10.17 2.75 7.79
C ASP A 124 9.79 1.91 9.02
N MET A 125 8.62 2.18 9.60
CA MET A 125 8.08 1.46 10.77
C MET A 125 6.90 0.55 10.39
N ARG A 126 6.69 0.29 9.10
CA ARG A 126 5.59 -0.54 8.61
C ARG A 126 5.82 -2.01 8.88
N ASP A 127 4.71 -2.71 9.11
CA ASP A 127 4.67 -4.16 9.30
C ASP A 127 3.76 -4.79 8.25
N PHE A 128 4.34 -5.51 7.29
CA PHE A 128 3.55 -6.19 6.26
C PHE A 128 3.06 -7.59 6.67
N SER A 129 3.30 -8.04 7.90
CA SER A 129 2.74 -9.29 8.42
C SER A 129 1.21 -9.28 8.40
N ILE A 130 0.59 -8.14 8.69
CA ILE A 130 -0.87 -7.96 8.64
C ILE A 130 -1.42 -8.23 7.24
N ALA A 131 -0.73 -7.78 6.18
CA ALA A 131 -1.15 -8.09 4.81
C ALA A 131 -1.02 -9.59 4.51
N ALA A 132 0.02 -10.25 5.00
CA ALA A 132 0.18 -11.69 4.84
C ALA A 132 -0.92 -12.47 5.57
N ASP A 133 -1.28 -12.05 6.78
CA ASP A 133 -2.38 -12.66 7.55
C ASP A 133 -3.72 -12.50 6.84
N ILE A 134 -4.00 -11.31 6.26
CA ILE A 134 -5.22 -11.08 5.45
C ILE A 134 -5.24 -11.99 4.22
N LEU A 135 -4.11 -12.19 3.53
CA LEU A 135 -4.04 -13.11 2.40
C LEU A 135 -4.26 -14.57 2.82
N LYS A 136 -3.70 -14.99 3.96
CA LYS A 136 -3.91 -16.33 4.53
C LYS A 136 -5.37 -16.55 4.91
N TYR A 137 -6.06 -15.53 5.45
CA TYR A 137 -7.50 -15.58 5.71
C TYR A 137 -8.29 -15.92 4.43
N PHE A 138 -7.91 -15.35 3.29
CA PHE A 138 -8.51 -15.66 1.99
C PHE A 138 -7.98 -16.95 1.35
N GLY A 139 -7.10 -17.72 2.02
CA GLY A 139 -6.48 -18.91 1.48
C GLY A 139 -5.47 -18.64 0.35
N VAL A 140 -5.03 -17.39 0.17
CA VAL A 140 -4.11 -16.99 -0.90
C VAL A 140 -2.67 -17.18 -0.44
N LYS A 141 -1.98 -18.16 -1.05
CA LYS A 141 -0.56 -18.46 -0.77
C LYS A 141 0.38 -17.93 -1.84
N GLU A 142 -0.11 -17.74 -3.05
CA GLU A 142 0.67 -17.30 -4.22
C GLU A 142 0.07 -16.04 -4.85
N ILE A 143 0.92 -15.02 -5.06
CA ILE A 143 0.48 -13.72 -5.56
C ILE A 143 1.35 -13.15 -6.68
N ALA A 144 0.72 -12.37 -7.54
CA ALA A 144 1.36 -11.41 -8.42
C ALA A 144 1.29 -10.02 -7.75
N LEU A 145 2.38 -9.55 -7.16
CA LEU A 145 2.38 -8.34 -6.32
C LEU A 145 2.53 -7.07 -7.16
N ILE A 146 1.54 -6.16 -7.06
CA ILE A 146 1.50 -4.85 -7.71
C ILE A 146 2.33 -3.85 -6.90
N THR A 147 3.63 -3.77 -7.19
CA THR A 147 4.58 -2.94 -6.43
C THR A 147 5.83 -2.54 -7.23
N ASN A 148 6.36 -1.36 -6.91
CA ASN A 148 7.72 -0.95 -7.29
C ASN A 148 8.69 -0.97 -6.12
N ASN A 149 8.21 -1.30 -4.91
CA ASN A 149 9.04 -1.40 -3.72
C ASN A 149 9.52 -2.86 -3.57
N PRO A 150 10.84 -3.16 -3.73
CA PRO A 150 11.40 -4.50 -3.55
C PRO A 150 11.29 -5.02 -2.11
N GLU A 151 11.30 -4.12 -1.12
CA GLU A 151 11.18 -4.49 0.29
C GLU A 151 9.82 -5.12 0.59
N LYS A 152 8.74 -4.64 -0.06
CA LYS A 152 7.44 -5.30 0.01
C LYS A 152 7.51 -6.75 -0.50
N ILE A 153 8.23 -7.01 -1.58
CA ILE A 153 8.39 -8.38 -2.11
C ILE A 153 9.10 -9.25 -1.08
N LYS A 154 10.21 -8.77 -0.50
CA LYS A 154 10.98 -9.49 0.52
C LYS A 154 10.13 -9.79 1.75
N GLN A 155 9.40 -8.80 2.27
CA GLN A 155 8.57 -9.00 3.46
C GLN A 155 7.41 -9.95 3.22
N MET A 156 6.70 -9.86 2.09
CA MET A 156 5.64 -10.81 1.77
C MET A 156 6.17 -12.25 1.73
N LYS A 157 7.35 -12.48 1.11
CA LYS A 157 8.02 -13.79 1.11
C LYS A 157 8.39 -14.24 2.52
N LYS A 158 8.99 -13.36 3.33
CA LYS A 158 9.34 -13.62 4.74
C LYS A 158 8.14 -14.07 5.57
N TYR A 159 6.95 -13.52 5.32
CA TYR A 159 5.73 -13.88 6.04
C TYR A 159 4.94 -15.05 5.43
N GLY A 160 5.57 -15.80 4.51
CA GLY A 160 5.02 -17.05 3.97
C GLY A 160 4.10 -16.87 2.76
N ILE A 161 4.16 -15.74 2.06
CA ILE A 161 3.42 -15.50 0.81
C ILE A 161 4.37 -15.59 -0.37
N ALA A 162 4.11 -16.54 -1.27
CA ALA A 162 4.90 -16.73 -2.49
C ALA A 162 4.61 -15.61 -3.49
N VAL A 163 5.54 -14.67 -3.62
CA VAL A 163 5.49 -13.64 -4.69
C VAL A 163 6.15 -14.21 -5.94
N VAL A 164 5.35 -14.78 -6.83
CA VAL A 164 5.85 -15.43 -8.08
C VAL A 164 5.98 -14.45 -9.24
N LYS A 165 5.27 -13.32 -9.18
CA LYS A 165 5.34 -12.28 -10.21
C LYS A 165 5.29 -10.89 -9.59
N ARG A 166 6.07 -9.96 -10.12
CA ARG A 166 5.93 -8.52 -9.86
C ARG A 166 5.14 -7.89 -10.98
N ILE A 167 4.12 -7.12 -10.64
CA ILE A 167 3.39 -6.25 -11.57
C ILE A 167 3.87 -4.81 -11.29
N PRO A 168 4.61 -4.16 -12.21
CA PRO A 168 5.06 -2.79 -12.01
C PRO A 168 3.88 -1.82 -12.02
N ILE A 169 4.00 -0.71 -11.29
CA ILE A 169 2.98 0.35 -11.24
C ILE A 169 3.59 1.69 -11.63
N ILE A 170 3.56 2.01 -12.92
CA ILE A 170 4.22 3.21 -13.46
C ILE A 170 3.28 4.41 -13.32
N ILE A 171 3.69 5.40 -12.53
CA ILE A 171 2.96 6.67 -12.35
C ILE A 171 3.82 7.81 -12.89
N LYS A 172 3.25 8.64 -13.77
CA LYS A 172 3.94 9.83 -14.28
C LYS A 172 4.19 10.83 -13.14
N ALA A 173 5.44 11.28 -13.01
CA ALA A 173 5.81 12.33 -12.06
C ALA A 173 5.15 13.67 -12.41
N ASN A 174 4.89 14.47 -11.38
CA ASN A 174 4.44 15.86 -11.51
C ASN A 174 5.48 16.80 -10.86
N LYS A 175 5.32 18.12 -11.06
CA LYS A 175 6.28 19.11 -10.56
C LYS A 175 6.49 19.11 -9.04
N TYR A 176 5.51 18.64 -8.26
CA TYR A 176 5.55 18.63 -6.79
C TYR A 176 6.13 17.35 -6.20
N ASN A 177 6.00 16.20 -6.87
CA ASN A 177 6.47 14.91 -6.35
C ASN A 177 7.76 14.40 -6.99
N LYS A 178 8.37 15.14 -7.91
CA LYS A 178 9.63 14.74 -8.56
C LYS A 178 10.72 14.38 -7.54
N LYS A 179 11.06 15.31 -6.63
CA LYS A 179 12.05 15.07 -5.55
C LYS A 179 11.72 13.83 -4.72
N TYR A 180 10.44 13.66 -4.36
CA TYR A 180 9.97 12.52 -3.59
C TYR A 180 10.15 11.18 -4.33
N LEU A 181 9.89 11.16 -5.64
CA LEU A 181 10.10 9.97 -6.48
C LEU A 181 11.59 9.68 -6.70
N ASP A 182 12.41 10.72 -6.87
CA ASP A 182 13.86 10.60 -6.98
C ASP A 182 14.45 9.99 -5.69
N THR A 183 14.06 10.48 -4.50
CA THR A 183 14.46 9.89 -3.20
C THR A 183 14.06 8.42 -3.09
N LYS A 184 12.86 8.05 -3.56
CA LYS A 184 12.40 6.66 -3.58
C LYS A 184 13.27 5.78 -4.48
N ARG A 185 13.65 6.27 -5.66
CA ARG A 185 14.50 5.54 -6.60
C ARG A 185 15.91 5.38 -6.05
N GLU A 186 16.53 6.49 -5.65
CA GLU A 186 17.96 6.56 -5.33
C GLU A 186 18.27 6.03 -3.93
N LYS A 187 17.52 6.47 -2.91
CA LYS A 187 17.80 6.11 -1.51
C LYS A 187 17.05 4.85 -1.07
N MET A 188 15.83 4.64 -1.57
CA MET A 188 14.98 3.50 -1.18
C MET A 188 14.97 2.34 -2.18
N LYS A 189 15.73 2.44 -3.27
CA LYS A 189 15.88 1.39 -4.29
C LYS A 189 14.55 0.95 -4.92
N HIS A 190 13.57 1.85 -5.01
CA HIS A 190 12.33 1.57 -5.72
C HIS A 190 12.60 1.41 -7.23
N LEU A 191 11.95 0.42 -7.85
CA LEU A 191 12.01 0.12 -9.28
C LEU A 191 11.07 1.05 -10.06
N LEU A 192 11.41 2.33 -10.10
CA LEU A 192 10.66 3.44 -10.72
C LEU A 192 11.32 3.92 -12.00
#